data_AF-A0A240U367-F1
#
_entry.id   AF-A0A240U367-F1
#
_cell.length_a   1.000
_cell.length_b   1.000
_cell.length_c   1.000
_cell.angle_alpha   90.00
_cell.angle_beta   90.00
_cell.angle_gamma   90.00
#
_symmetry.space_group_name_H-M   'P 1'
#
loop_
_entity.id
_entity.type
_entity.pdbx_description
1 polymer ?
#
loop_
_entity_poly.entity_id
_entity_poly.type
_entity_poly.pdbx_seq_one_letter_code
_entity_poly.pdbx_strand_id
1 'polypeptide(L)'
;MKPHVQWFSLIAFALALSTASAQFVKGNEAVRVMVDGTQKVEVPPLPSVALGSPCPAIKPGCAGGGWKMLENNSGLVECTEVFARPTTCRPSTYGVEKRSRAWIVKVKGQWVQCAQPDISGRCVSLRSLPVSAVQ
;
A
#
# COMPACT_ATOMS: atom_id res chain seq x y z
N MET A 1 13.83 43.58 52.77
CA MET A 1 14.01 43.49 51.30
C MET A 1 13.17 42.31 50.81
N LYS A 2 12.20 42.54 49.93
CA LYS A 2 11.20 41.55 49.51
C LYS A 2 11.24 41.50 47.98
N PRO A 3 11.67 40.39 47.34
CA PRO A 3 11.56 40.29 45.90
C PRO A 3 10.14 39.91 45.53
N HIS A 4 9.61 40.66 44.58
CA HIS A 4 8.30 40.50 43.97
C HIS A 4 8.57 40.04 42.52
N VAL A 5 7.61 39.28 41.94
CA VAL A 5 7.38 39.18 40.49
C VAL A 5 8.35 38.22 39.74
N GLN A 6 7.98 37.38 38.76
CA GLN A 6 6.80 37.22 37.89
C GLN A 6 6.77 35.75 37.42
N TRP A 7 5.61 35.10 37.44
CA TRP A 7 5.41 33.76 36.87
C TRP A 7 4.97 33.90 35.41
N PHE A 8 5.91 33.79 34.46
CA PHE A 8 5.58 33.69 33.04
C PHE A 8 5.13 32.25 32.73
N SER A 9 3.83 32.04 32.54
CA SER A 9 3.31 30.78 31.99
C SER A 9 3.49 30.79 30.47
N LEU A 10 4.49 30.06 29.98
CA LEU A 10 4.65 29.72 28.56
C LEU A 10 3.63 28.63 28.19
N ILE A 11 2.54 29.01 27.53
CA ILE A 11 1.61 28.04 26.93
C ILE A 11 2.23 27.58 25.61
N ALA A 12 2.90 26.43 25.62
CA ALA A 12 3.38 25.77 24.41
C ALA A 12 2.20 25.08 23.72
N PHE A 13 1.71 25.67 22.62
CA PHE A 13 0.68 25.07 21.78
C PHE A 13 1.33 24.02 20.89
N ALA A 14 1.38 22.77 21.34
CA ALA A 14 1.86 21.64 20.55
C ALA A 14 0.83 21.29 19.48
N LEU A 15 1.04 21.78 18.24
CA LEU A 15 0.33 21.33 17.06
C LEU A 15 0.73 19.87 16.78
N ALA A 16 -0.13 18.93 17.18
CA ALA A 16 -0.03 17.55 16.74
C ALA A 16 -0.27 17.52 15.22
N LEU A 17 0.82 17.41 14.45
CA LEU A 17 0.76 17.13 13.02
C LEU A 17 0.24 15.70 12.85
N SER A 18 -1.08 15.55 12.72
CA SER A 18 -1.68 14.31 12.27
C SER A 18 -1.22 14.08 10.82
N THR A 19 -0.28 13.16 10.63
CA THR A 19 0.08 12.68 9.29
C THR A 19 -1.11 11.90 8.74
N ALA A 20 -2.01 12.60 8.06
CA ALA A 20 -3.10 11.97 7.33
C ALA A 20 -2.50 11.11 6.21
N SER A 21 -2.39 9.80 6.45
CA SER A 21 -1.98 8.82 5.46
C SER A 21 -3.09 8.66 4.43
N ALA A 22 -3.08 9.49 3.40
CA ALA A 22 -3.98 9.37 2.26
C ALA A 22 -3.73 8.04 1.54
N GLN A 23 -4.81 7.43 1.04
CA GLN A 23 -4.71 6.25 0.19
C GLN A 23 -4.01 6.61 -1.12
N PHE A 24 -3.13 5.75 -1.61
CA PHE A 24 -2.50 5.94 -2.93
C PHE A 24 -3.48 5.71 -4.08
N VAL A 25 -4.49 4.86 -3.86
CA VAL A 25 -5.62 4.69 -4.78
C VAL A 25 -6.91 5.04 -4.05
N LYS A 26 -7.55 6.14 -4.49
CA LYS A 26 -8.80 6.61 -3.89
C LYS A 26 -9.87 5.51 -3.97
N GLY A 27 -10.45 5.17 -2.82
CA GLY A 27 -11.49 4.15 -2.72
C GLY A 27 -10.98 2.71 -2.64
N ASN A 28 -9.67 2.51 -2.44
CA ASN A 28 -9.11 1.19 -2.15
C ASN A 28 -9.55 0.72 -0.75
N GLU A 29 -10.49 -0.22 -0.68
CA GLU A 29 -11.02 -0.75 0.59
C GLU A 29 -10.00 -1.55 1.41
N ALA A 30 -8.85 -1.89 0.81
CA ALA A 30 -7.75 -2.56 1.47
C ALA A 30 -7.07 -1.66 2.50
N VAL A 31 -7.19 -0.34 2.36
CA VAL A 31 -6.63 0.65 3.27
C VAL A 31 -7.76 1.39 3.96
N ARG A 32 -7.86 1.24 5.28
CA ARG A 32 -8.90 1.90 6.08
C ARG A 32 -8.25 2.76 7.13
N VAL A 33 -8.54 4.05 7.12
CA VAL A 33 -8.18 4.95 8.22
C VAL A 33 -9.25 4.81 9.29
N MET A 34 -8.84 4.42 10.48
CA MET A 34 -9.68 4.25 11.66
C MET A 34 -9.94 5.60 12.33
N VAL A 35 -10.93 5.64 13.22
CA VAL A 35 -11.34 6.87 13.94
C VAL A 35 -10.25 7.43 14.85
N ASP A 36 -9.30 6.61 15.27
CA ASP A 36 -8.12 6.98 16.07
C ASP A 36 -6.94 7.46 15.20
N GLY A 37 -7.13 7.55 13.88
CA GLY A 37 -6.10 7.93 12.92
C GLY A 37 -5.15 6.78 12.53
N THR A 38 -5.30 5.58 13.11
CA THR A 38 -4.51 4.42 12.70
C THR A 38 -4.96 3.91 11.34
N GLN A 39 -4.04 3.32 10.59
CA GLN A 39 -4.35 2.73 9.29
C GLN A 39 -4.37 1.21 9.42
N LYS A 40 -5.50 0.59 9.07
CA LYS A 40 -5.61 -0.85 8.87
C LYS A 40 -5.41 -1.15 7.40
N VAL A 41 -4.44 -2.01 7.09
CA VAL A 41 -4.15 -2.42 5.72
C VAL A 41 -4.33 -3.93 5.57
N GLU A 42 -4.94 -4.33 4.47
CA GLU A 42 -5.09 -5.72 4.05
C GLU A 42 -4.27 -5.97 2.77
N VAL A 43 -3.77 -7.19 2.61
CA VAL A 43 -3.17 -7.66 1.35
C VAL A 43 -3.98 -8.85 0.81
N PRO A 44 -3.93 -9.15 -0.50
CA PRO A 44 -4.63 -10.30 -1.06
C PRO A 44 -4.24 -11.59 -0.34
N PRO A 45 -5.22 -12.42 0.07
CA PRO A 45 -4.93 -13.68 0.71
C PRO A 45 -4.29 -14.64 -0.30
N LEU A 46 -3.45 -15.54 0.21
CA LEU A 46 -2.94 -16.64 -0.60
C LEU A 46 -4.08 -17.55 -1.06
N PRO A 47 -4.05 -18.02 -2.31
CA PRO A 47 -5.04 -18.97 -2.79
C PRO A 47 -4.80 -20.33 -2.12
N SER A 48 -5.82 -21.18 -2.11
CA SER A 48 -5.73 -22.53 -1.53
C SER A 48 -4.88 -23.50 -2.36
N VAL A 49 -4.52 -23.13 -3.58
CA VAL A 49 -3.67 -23.95 -4.46
C VAL A 49 -2.20 -23.73 -4.15
N ALA A 50 -1.38 -24.77 -4.36
CA ALA A 50 0.06 -24.65 -4.20
C ALA A 50 0.62 -23.63 -5.19
N LEU A 51 1.33 -22.63 -4.67
CA LEU A 51 2.08 -21.67 -5.46
C LEU A 51 3.53 -22.14 -5.58
N GLY A 52 4.12 -21.88 -6.75
CA GLY A 52 5.56 -22.05 -6.94
C GLY A 52 6.41 -21.19 -5.99
N SER A 53 7.73 -21.42 -6.03
CA SER A 53 8.69 -20.60 -5.29
C SER A 53 8.55 -19.12 -5.70
N PRO A 54 8.45 -18.20 -4.73
CA PRO A 54 8.31 -16.78 -5.04
C PRO A 54 9.55 -16.26 -5.76
N CYS A 55 9.35 -15.32 -6.69
CA CYS A 55 10.47 -14.61 -7.34
C CYS A 55 10.78 -13.34 -6.52
N PRO A 56 11.96 -13.24 -5.88
CA PRO A 56 12.26 -12.11 -5.00
C PRO A 56 12.30 -10.78 -5.75
N ALA A 57 11.77 -9.70 -5.15
CA ALA A 57 11.77 -8.35 -5.75
C ALA A 57 13.18 -7.79 -5.99
N ILE A 58 14.16 -8.26 -5.24
CA ILE A 58 15.56 -7.84 -5.40
C ILE A 58 16.25 -8.52 -6.59
N LYS A 59 15.69 -9.61 -7.13
CA LYS A 59 16.31 -10.38 -8.20
C LYS A 59 15.92 -9.77 -9.56
N PRO A 60 16.89 -9.40 -10.41
CA PRO A 60 16.61 -8.91 -11.75
C PRO A 60 15.76 -9.88 -12.57
N GLY A 61 14.83 -9.33 -13.37
CA GLY A 61 13.94 -10.11 -14.25
C GLY A 61 12.68 -10.65 -13.58
N CYS A 62 12.60 -10.71 -12.24
CA CYS A 62 11.43 -11.26 -11.55
C CYS A 62 10.12 -10.49 -11.77
N ALA A 63 10.19 -9.19 -12.03
CA ALA A 63 8.98 -8.41 -12.26
C ALA A 63 8.34 -8.67 -13.65
N GLY A 64 9.06 -9.29 -14.61
CA GLY A 64 8.58 -9.86 -15.87
C GLY A 64 7.56 -9.07 -16.71
N GLY A 65 6.32 -8.95 -16.22
CA GLY A 65 5.19 -8.21 -16.81
C GLY A 65 4.87 -6.85 -16.18
N GLY A 66 5.67 -6.38 -15.22
CA GLY A 66 5.46 -5.12 -14.49
C GLY A 66 5.16 -5.34 -13.01
N TRP A 67 5.40 -4.30 -12.21
CA TRP A 67 5.25 -4.37 -10.76
C TRP A 67 3.77 -4.35 -10.35
N LYS A 68 3.41 -5.21 -9.40
CA LYS A 68 2.13 -5.19 -8.71
C LYS A 68 2.22 -4.18 -7.58
N MET A 69 1.43 -3.11 -7.66
CA MET A 69 1.41 -2.05 -6.66
C MET A 69 0.44 -2.44 -5.56
N LEU A 70 0.91 -2.52 -4.33
CA LEU A 70 0.11 -2.81 -3.14
C LEU A 70 0.36 -1.76 -2.07
N GLU A 71 -0.67 -1.47 -1.28
CA GLU A 71 -0.49 -0.78 -0.01
C GLU A 71 -0.40 -1.86 1.09
N ASN A 72 0.58 -1.74 1.97
CA ASN A 72 0.73 -2.57 3.17
C ASN A 72 1.11 -1.69 4.37
N ASN A 73 1.45 -2.30 5.50
CA ASN A 73 1.84 -1.56 6.72
C ASN A 73 3.10 -0.68 6.54
N SER A 74 3.89 -0.90 5.50
CA SER A 74 5.07 -0.09 5.14
C SER A 74 4.75 1.01 4.11
N GLY A 75 3.48 1.16 3.71
CA GLY A 75 3.03 2.10 2.68
C GLY A 75 2.91 1.44 1.30
N LEU A 76 3.13 2.22 0.24
CA LEU A 76 3.09 1.72 -1.13
C LEU A 76 4.33 0.87 -1.43
N VAL A 77 4.11 -0.35 -1.92
CA VAL A 77 5.15 -1.31 -2.29
C VAL A 77 4.99 -1.76 -3.74
N GLU A 78 6.12 -2.13 -4.33
CA GLU A 78 6.22 -2.77 -5.64
C GLU A 78 6.50 -4.26 -5.43
N CYS A 79 5.57 -5.12 -5.86
CA CYS A 79 5.67 -6.57 -5.71
C CYS A 79 5.77 -7.30 -7.06
N THR A 80 6.44 -8.44 -7.08
CA THR A 80 6.55 -9.31 -8.26
C THR A 80 5.27 -10.11 -8.49
N GLU A 81 4.52 -10.39 -7.42
CA GLU A 81 3.22 -11.08 -7.42
C GLU A 81 2.17 -10.27 -6.63
N VAL A 82 0.89 -10.63 -6.70
CA VAL A 82 -0.17 -9.84 -6.03
C VAL A 82 -0.28 -10.11 -4.52
N PHE A 83 0.26 -11.22 -4.01
CA PHE A 83 -0.05 -11.71 -2.66
C PHE A 83 0.83 -11.13 -1.56
N ALA A 84 1.78 -10.26 -1.92
CA ALA A 84 2.75 -9.67 -1.00
C ALA A 84 3.43 -10.68 -0.06
N ARG A 85 3.82 -11.86 -0.58
CA ARG A 85 4.56 -12.85 0.18
C ARG A 85 5.90 -12.27 0.65
N PRO A 86 6.51 -12.84 1.70
CA PRO A 86 7.85 -12.44 2.11
C PRO A 86 8.82 -12.45 0.92
N THR A 87 9.67 -11.42 0.85
CA THR A 87 10.69 -11.19 -0.20
C THR A 87 10.18 -10.77 -1.60
N THR A 88 8.87 -10.83 -1.88
CA THR A 88 8.34 -10.49 -3.21
C THR A 88 7.99 -9.02 -3.39
N CYS A 89 8.11 -8.22 -2.33
CA CYS A 89 7.88 -6.78 -2.37
C CYS A 89 9.13 -5.98 -2.02
N ARG A 90 9.21 -4.76 -2.57
CA ARG A 90 10.19 -3.73 -2.22
C ARG A 90 9.50 -2.38 -2.04
N PRO A 91 10.15 -1.38 -1.40
CA PRO A 91 9.65 -0.02 -1.36
C PRO A 91 9.33 0.49 -2.77
N SER A 92 8.20 1.18 -2.91
CA SER A 92 7.76 1.67 -4.21
C SER A 92 8.68 2.76 -4.77
N THR A 93 8.90 2.71 -6.08
CA THR A 93 9.58 3.77 -6.84
C THR A 93 8.59 4.59 -7.67
N TYR A 94 7.29 4.47 -7.39
CA TYR A 94 6.25 5.24 -8.06
C TYR A 94 6.47 6.74 -7.89
N GLY A 95 6.28 7.50 -8.98
CA GLY A 95 6.60 8.92 -9.04
C GLY A 95 8.08 9.23 -9.31
N VAL A 96 8.98 8.26 -9.12
CA VAL A 96 10.43 8.42 -9.36
C VAL A 96 10.85 7.71 -10.65
N GLU A 97 10.48 6.44 -10.79
CA GLU A 97 10.83 5.63 -11.96
C GLU A 97 9.62 5.43 -12.89
N LYS A 98 9.85 5.51 -14.20
CA LYS A 98 8.84 5.15 -15.21
C LYS A 98 8.91 3.64 -15.50
N ARG A 99 7.97 2.87 -14.94
CA ARG A 99 7.87 1.41 -15.06
C ARG A 99 6.43 0.99 -15.36
N SER A 100 6.27 -0.17 -15.99
CA SER A 100 4.97 -0.84 -16.06
C SER A 100 4.51 -1.23 -14.66
N ARG A 101 3.28 -0.87 -14.32
CA ARG A 101 2.68 -1.06 -13.00
C ARG A 101 1.22 -1.46 -13.15
N ALA A 102 0.79 -2.40 -12.34
CA ALA A 102 -0.61 -2.77 -12.20
C ALA A 102 -1.01 -2.61 -10.74
N TRP A 103 -2.16 -2.00 -10.48
CA TRP A 103 -2.59 -1.60 -9.15
C TRP A 103 -3.51 -2.66 -8.56
N ILE A 104 -3.09 -3.24 -7.45
CA ILE A 104 -3.85 -4.29 -6.77
C ILE A 104 -4.60 -3.65 -5.62
N VAL A 105 -5.92 -3.61 -5.77
CA VAL A 105 -6.82 -2.91 -4.85
C VAL A 105 -8.01 -3.78 -4.51
N LYS A 106 -8.67 -3.44 -3.41
CA LYS A 106 -9.91 -4.09 -2.98
C LYS A 106 -11.08 -3.16 -3.24
N VAL A 107 -12.07 -3.62 -3.98
CA VAL A 107 -13.28 -2.87 -4.34
C VAL A 107 -14.49 -3.77 -4.15
N LYS A 108 -15.48 -3.31 -3.39
CA LYS A 108 -16.69 -4.09 -3.05
C LYS A 108 -16.35 -5.47 -2.47
N GLY A 109 -15.30 -5.55 -1.64
CA GLY A 109 -14.80 -6.78 -1.04
C GLY A 109 -14.03 -7.72 -1.99
N GLN A 110 -13.85 -7.36 -3.26
CA GLN A 110 -13.14 -8.16 -4.25
C GLN A 110 -11.78 -7.56 -4.59
N TRP A 111 -10.78 -8.43 -4.73
CA TRP A 111 -9.47 -8.02 -5.22
C TRP A 111 -9.47 -7.88 -6.74
N VAL A 112 -9.00 -6.74 -7.22
CA VAL A 112 -8.93 -6.40 -8.63
C VAL A 112 -7.54 -5.86 -8.99
N GLN A 113 -7.15 -6.03 -10.24
CA GLN A 113 -5.99 -5.42 -10.85
C GLN A 113 -6.43 -4.30 -11.78
N CYS A 114 -6.03 -3.07 -11.51
CA CYS A 114 -6.31 -1.90 -12.33
C CYS A 114 -5.05 -1.46 -13.10
N ALA A 115 -5.23 -0.93 -14.31
CA ALA A 115 -4.11 -0.44 -15.13
C ALA A 115 -3.52 0.90 -14.60
N GLN A 116 -4.27 1.62 -13.78
CA GLN A 116 -3.94 2.94 -13.25
C GLN A 116 -4.31 3.00 -11.74
N PRO A 117 -3.80 3.98 -10.98
CA PRO A 117 -4.19 4.20 -9.57
C PRO A 117 -5.60 4.79 -9.45
N ASP A 118 -6.56 4.19 -10.14
CA ASP A 118 -7.93 4.65 -10.23
C ASP A 118 -8.88 3.46 -10.41
N ILE A 119 -9.84 3.34 -9.49
CA ILE A 119 -10.85 2.29 -9.48
C ILE A 119 -11.98 2.52 -10.50
N SER A 120 -12.12 3.73 -11.03
CA SER A 120 -13.08 4.04 -12.09
C SER A 120 -12.61 3.57 -13.47
N GLY A 121 -11.33 3.24 -13.59
CA GLY A 121 -10.69 2.76 -14.81
C GLY A 121 -10.92 1.27 -15.09
N ARG A 122 -10.10 0.74 -16.00
CA ARG A 122 -10.12 -0.69 -16.36
C ARG A 122 -9.50 -1.52 -15.25
N CYS A 123 -10.36 -2.14 -14.44
CA CYS A 123 -10.01 -3.08 -13.40
C CYS A 123 -10.55 -4.48 -13.73
N VAL A 124 -9.72 -5.51 -13.56
CA VAL A 124 -10.09 -6.91 -13.77
C VAL A 124 -10.01 -7.67 -12.46
N SER A 125 -10.93 -8.62 -12.23
CA SER A 125 -10.91 -9.41 -10.99
C SER A 125 -9.70 -10.34 -10.95
N LEU A 126 -9.00 -10.41 -9.81
CA LEU A 126 -7.91 -11.38 -9.65
C LEU A 126 -8.41 -12.83 -9.75
N ARG A 127 -9.67 -13.10 -9.41
CA ARG A 127 -10.28 -14.42 -9.56
C ARG A 127 -10.42 -14.86 -11.02
N SER A 128 -10.46 -13.90 -11.95
CA SER A 128 -10.55 -14.17 -13.39
C SER A 128 -9.19 -14.37 -14.05
N LEU A 129 -8.09 -14.08 -13.34
CA LEU A 129 -6.75 -14.24 -13.85
C LEU A 129 -6.24 -15.66 -13.55
N PRO A 130 -5.51 -16.30 -14.49
CA PRO A 130 -4.85 -17.56 -14.20
C PRO A 130 -3.81 -17.35 -13.09
N VAL A 131 -3.58 -18.37 -12.26
CA VAL A 131 -2.66 -18.29 -11.12
C VAL A 131 -1.27 -17.77 -11.54
N SER A 132 -0.79 -18.20 -12.72
CA SER A 132 0.49 -17.75 -13.28
C SER A 132 0.56 -16.26 -13.64
N ALA A 133 -0.57 -15.59 -13.87
CA ALA A 133 -0.61 -14.13 -14.12
C ALA A 133 -0.67 -13.30 -12.84
N VAL A 134 -0.83 -13.99 -11.70
CA VAL A 134 -1.03 -13.44 -10.37
C VAL A 134 0.19 -13.72 -9.47
N GLN A 135 1.00 -14.72 -9.83
CA GLN A 135 2.34 -15.03 -9.32
C GLN A 135 3.45 -14.23 -10.01
#